data_AF-A0A1G4JBZ5-F1
#
_entry.id   AF-A0A1G4JBZ5-F1
#
_cell.length_a   1.000
_cell.length_b   1.000
_cell.length_c   1.000
_cell.angle_alpha   90.00
_cell.angle_beta   90.00
_cell.angle_gamma   90.00
#
_symmetry.space_group_name_H-M   'P 1'
#
loop_
_entity.id
_entity.type
_entity.pdbx_description
1 polymer ?
#
loop_
_entity_poly.entity_id
_entity_poly.type
_entity_poly.pdbx_seq_one_letter_code
_entity_poly.pdbx_strand_id
1 'polypeptide(L)'
;MAPPTPVFGREELEMVRIKAKGPCQLKSLVQNECEFNGHNYVCIPFKRVFEECIVGGKQQKIRLEVTSESTNAVIDATVARFWSSVKKLE
;
A
#
# COMPACT_ATOMS: atom_id res chain seq x y z
N MET A 1 -3.37 -16.31 18.38
CA MET A 1 -3.25 -14.86 18.18
C MET A 1 -1.95 -14.60 17.43
N ALA A 2 -1.95 -13.80 16.37
CA ALA A 2 -0.71 -13.41 15.70
C ALA A 2 0.05 -12.39 16.58
N PRO A 3 1.40 -12.40 16.58
CA PRO A 3 2.17 -11.42 17.32
C PRO A 3 1.92 -10.00 16.78
N PRO A 4 2.09 -8.96 17.62
CA PRO A 4 1.96 -7.58 17.17
C PRO A 4 2.91 -7.29 16.02
N THR A 5 2.40 -6.64 14.98
CA THR A 5 3.22 -6.22 13.83
C THR A 5 3.97 -4.96 14.22
N PRO A 6 5.31 -4.95 14.20
CA PRO A 6 6.07 -3.75 14.54
C PRO A 6 5.83 -2.66 13.50
N VAL A 7 5.60 -1.43 13.97
CA VAL A 7 5.43 -0.23 13.14
C VAL A 7 6.69 0.60 13.30
N PHE A 8 7.41 0.83 12.19
CA PHE A 8 8.65 1.61 12.17
C PHE A 8 8.38 3.01 11.62
N GLY A 9 9.04 4.01 12.21
CA GLY A 9 9.11 5.35 11.65
C GLY A 9 9.90 5.40 10.35
N ARG A 10 9.80 6.51 9.61
CA ARG A 10 10.53 6.70 8.35
C ARG A 10 12.05 6.66 8.55
N GLU A 11 12.54 7.22 9.64
CA GLU A 11 13.96 7.25 9.98
C GLU A 11 14.49 5.85 10.32
N GLU A 12 13.66 5.03 10.98
CA GLU A 12 14.01 3.66 11.38
C GLU A 12 14.03 2.70 10.18
N LEU A 13 13.24 2.99 9.14
CA LEU A 13 13.17 2.23 7.90
C LEU A 13 14.49 2.23 7.13
N GLU A 14 15.27 3.32 7.16
CA GLU A 14 16.55 3.41 6.46
C GLU A 14 17.55 2.36 6.97
N MET A 15 17.61 2.15 8.29
CA MET A 15 18.46 1.12 8.89
C MET A 15 18.06 -0.30 8.47
N VAL A 16 16.78 -0.52 8.23
CA VAL A 16 16.25 -1.80 7.75
C VAL A 16 16.57 -1.98 6.26
N ARG A 17 16.46 -0.92 5.48
CA ARG A 17 16.72 -0.90 4.04
C ARG A 17 18.18 -1.18 3.71
N ILE A 18 19.12 -0.63 4.49
CA ILE A 18 20.56 -0.94 4.37
C ILE A 18 20.85 -2.44 4.55
N LYS A 19 20.04 -3.15 5.35
CA LYS A 19 20.21 -4.59 5.61
C LYS A 19 19.52 -5.49 4.56
N ALA A 20 18.79 -4.90 3.61
CA ALA A 20 18.16 -5.63 2.52
C ALA A 20 19.21 -6.17 1.55
N LYS A 21 19.04 -7.43 1.12
CA LYS A 21 19.89 -8.10 0.16
C LYS A 21 19.15 -8.27 -1.17
N GLY A 22 19.79 -7.81 -2.25
CA GLY A 22 19.29 -7.96 -3.61
C GLY A 22 18.13 -7.01 -3.97
N PRO A 23 17.63 -7.09 -5.21
CA PRO A 23 16.52 -6.25 -5.65
C PRO A 23 15.24 -6.66 -4.92
N CYS A 24 14.61 -5.70 -4.23
CA CYS A 24 13.31 -5.91 -3.61
C CYS A 24 12.22 -6.06 -4.69
N GLN A 25 11.19 -6.85 -4.40
CA GLN A 25 10.06 -7.03 -5.32
C GLN A 25 8.92 -6.10 -4.94
N LEU A 26 8.40 -5.36 -5.92
CA LEU A 26 7.19 -4.58 -5.71
C LEU A 26 5.97 -5.52 -5.55
N LYS A 27 5.20 -5.33 -4.49
CA LYS A 27 3.93 -6.01 -4.22
C LYS A 27 2.86 -4.96 -3.97
N SER A 28 1.61 -5.29 -4.27
CA SER A 28 0.48 -4.43 -3.94
C SER A 28 -0.62 -5.22 -3.25
N LEU A 29 -1.30 -4.58 -2.30
CA LEU A 29 -2.48 -5.09 -1.63
C LEU A 29 -3.62 -4.11 -1.86
N VAL A 30 -4.75 -4.61 -2.36
CA VAL A 30 -6.00 -3.83 -2.40
C VAL A 30 -6.81 -4.21 -1.17
N GLN A 31 -7.19 -3.23 -0.39
CA GLN A 31 -8.05 -3.37 0.79
C GLN A 31 -9.24 -2.42 0.61
N ASN A 32 -10.32 -2.64 1.37
CA ASN A 32 -11.45 -1.74 1.39
C ASN A 32 -11.50 -1.03 2.74
N GLU A 33 -11.52 0.30 2.72
CA GLU A 33 -11.82 1.12 3.90
C GLU A 33 -13.32 1.34 3.94
N CYS A 34 -13.98 0.78 4.94
CA CYS A 34 -15.43 0.80 5.07
C CYS A 34 -15.86 1.68 6.24
N GLU A 35 -16.70 2.66 5.96
CA GLU A 35 -17.32 3.53 6.96
C GLU A 35 -18.84 3.32 6.96
N PHE A 36 -19.45 3.32 8.15
CA PHE A 36 -20.90 3.28 8.29
C PHE A 36 -21.45 4.69 8.41
N ASN A 37 -22.26 5.12 7.44
CA ASN A 37 -22.78 6.50 7.37
C ASN A 37 -24.15 6.69 8.07
N GLY A 38 -24.55 5.77 8.94
CA GLY A 38 -25.85 5.78 9.62
C GLY A 38 -26.95 4.99 8.91
N HIS A 39 -26.81 4.72 7.60
CA HIS A 39 -27.76 3.90 6.83
C HIS A 39 -27.09 2.72 6.14
N ASN A 40 -25.93 2.94 5.52
CA ASN A 40 -25.22 1.96 4.70
C ASN A 40 -23.74 1.90 5.07
N TYR A 41 -23.09 0.78 4.72
CA TYR A 41 -21.64 0.69 4.68
C TYR A 41 -21.14 1.17 3.33
N VAL A 42 -20.30 2.21 3.33
CA VAL A 42 -19.61 2.71 2.15
C VAL A 42 -18.17 2.20 2.22
N CYS A 43 -17.81 1.31 1.30
CA CYS A 43 -16.47 0.73 1.22
C CYS A 43 -15.73 1.29 0.01
N ILE A 44 -14.62 1.98 0.25
CA ILE A 44 -13.77 2.54 -0.80
C ILE A 44 -12.51 1.68 -0.92
N PRO A 45 -12.21 1.14 -2.12
CA PRO A 45 -10.98 0.38 -2.32
C PRO A 45 -9.77 1.32 -2.24
N PHE A 46 -8.78 0.95 -1.45
CA PHE A 46 -7.48 1.60 -1.39
C PHE A 46 -6.37 0.58 -1.68
N LYS A 47 -5.37 1.02 -2.46
CA LYS A 47 -4.22 0.20 -2.83
C LYS A 47 -3.01 0.62 -2.01
N ARG A 48 -2.44 -0.31 -1.26
CA ARG A 48 -1.12 -0.16 -0.61
C ARG A 48 -0.05 -0.81 -1.46
N VAL A 49 1.09 -0.16 -1.58
CA VAL A 49 2.24 -0.66 -2.34
C VAL A 49 3.40 -0.91 -1.39
N PHE A 50 4.05 -2.06 -1.53
CA PHE A 50 5.14 -2.50 -0.68
C PHE A 50 6.34 -2.94 -1.51
N GLU A 51 7.54 -2.68 -0.99
CA GLU A 51 8.75 -3.39 -1.39
C GLU A 51 8.94 -4.60 -0.47
N GLU A 52 8.85 -5.81 -1.04
CA GLU A 52 9.20 -7.04 -0.35
C GLU A 52 10.69 -7.32 -0.52
N CYS A 53 11.45 -7.18 0.56
CA CYS A 53 12.90 -7.35 0.58
C CYS A 53 13.28 -8.58 1.42
N ILE A 54 14.43 -9.19 1.11
CA ILE A 54 15.03 -10.25 1.94
C ILE A 54 16.12 -9.60 2.80
N VAL A 55 16.07 -9.78 4.13
CA VAL A 55 17.01 -9.19 5.07
C VAL A 55 17.80 -10.25 5.82
N GLY A 56 19.09 -9.97 6.03
CA GLY A 56 19.97 -10.74 6.91
C GLY A 56 20.43 -12.09 6.34
N GLY A 57 21.02 -12.92 7.21
CA GLY A 57 21.53 -14.26 6.86
C GLY A 57 20.45 -15.34 6.84
N LYS A 58 19.33 -15.14 7.54
CA LYS A 58 18.22 -16.11 7.68
C LYS A 58 17.13 -15.97 6.61
N GLN A 59 17.37 -15.20 5.55
CA GLN A 59 16.41 -14.92 4.47
C GLN A 59 15.03 -14.45 4.97
N GLN A 60 15.01 -13.57 5.98
CA GLN A 60 13.74 -13.07 6.51
C GLN A 60 13.12 -12.10 5.51
N LYS A 61 11.84 -12.30 5.18
CA LYS A 61 11.09 -11.37 4.33
C LYS A 61 10.56 -10.21 5.16
N ILE A 62 10.78 -9.00 4.68
CA ILE A 62 10.17 -7.78 5.20
C ILE A 62 9.34 -7.13 4.11
N ARG A 63 8.32 -6.37 4.50
CA ARG A 63 7.51 -5.56 3.58
C ARG A 63 7.58 -4.13 4.05
N LEU A 64 8.15 -3.27 3.22
CA LEU A 64 8.24 -1.85 3.49
C LEU A 64 7.16 -1.16 2.68
N GLU A 65 6.24 -0.46 3.35
CA GLU A 65 5.24 0.34 2.65
C GLU A 65 5.92 1.53 1.98
N VAL A 66 5.73 1.65 0.66
CA VAL A 66 6.28 2.73 -0.16
C VAL A 66 5.19 3.65 -0.70
N THR A 67 3.96 3.49 -0.21
CA THR A 67 2.85 4.39 -0.52
C THR A 67 3.15 5.79 0.03
N SER A 68 3.08 6.79 -0.84
CA SER A 68 3.16 8.23 -0.52
C SER A 68 1.87 8.93 -0.94
N GLU A 69 1.66 10.17 -0.48
CA GLU A 69 0.57 11.03 -0.95
C GLU A 69 0.58 11.18 -2.49
N SER A 70 1.78 11.26 -3.07
CA SER A 70 1.99 11.32 -4.52
C SER A 70 1.79 10.00 -5.26
N THR A 71 1.73 8.85 -4.57
CA THR A 71 1.51 7.53 -5.20
C THR A 71 0.15 7.46 -5.91
N ASN A 72 -0.83 8.24 -5.45
CA ASN A 72 -2.13 8.39 -6.10
C ASN A 72 -2.26 9.64 -6.99
N ALA A 73 -1.23 10.49 -7.05
CA ALA A 73 -1.27 11.73 -7.82
C ALA A 73 -1.19 11.49 -9.33
N VAL A 74 -0.63 10.36 -9.76
CA VAL A 74 -0.70 9.93 -11.16
C VAL A 74 -2.05 9.29 -11.38
N ILE A 75 -2.99 10.06 -11.90
CA ILE A 75 -4.26 9.54 -12.40
C ILE A 75 -3.93 8.62 -13.59
N ASP A 76 -3.92 7.32 -13.33
CA ASP A 76 -3.86 6.31 -14.38
C ASP A 76 -4.99 6.61 -15.38
N ALA A 77 -4.68 6.60 -16.69
CA ALA A 77 -5.66 6.87 -17.75
C ALA A 77 -6.92 6.00 -17.62
N THR A 78 -6.78 4.81 -17.03
CA THR A 78 -7.87 3.88 -16.71
C THR A 78 -8.79 4.43 -15.62
N VAL A 79 -8.22 5.04 -14.57
CA VAL A 79 -8.96 5.66 -13.45
C VAL A 79 -9.67 6.93 -13.94
N ALA A 80 -9.01 7.75 -14.78
CA ALA A 80 -9.66 8.89 -15.42
C ALA A 80 -10.86 8.48 -16.29
N ARG A 81 -10.70 7.40 -17.08
CA ARG A 81 -11.78 6.84 -17.90
C ARG A 81 -12.95 6.33 -17.05
N PHE A 82 -12.68 5.67 -15.92
CA PHE A 82 -13.72 5.23 -15.00
C PHE A 82 -14.54 6.41 -14.47
N TRP A 83 -13.90 7.41 -13.86
CA TRP A 83 -14.61 8.55 -13.28
C TRP A 83 -15.34 9.41 -14.32
N SER A 84 -14.82 9.52 -15.54
CA SER A 84 -15.51 10.20 -16.64
C SER A 84 -16.74 9.43 -17.16
N SER A 85 -16.73 8.09 -17.08
CA SER A 85 -17.89 7.27 -17.44
C SER A 85 -19.03 7.38 -16.42
N VAL A 86 -18.70 7.46 -15.12
CA VAL A 86 -19.68 7.64 -14.05
C VAL A 86 -20.38 9.00 -14.16
N LYS A 87 -19.64 10.08 -14.43
CA LYS A 87 -20.19 11.44 -14.63
C LYS A 87 -21.08 11.59 -15.87
N LYS A 88 -21.07 10.64 -16.79
CA LYS A 88 -21.90 10.68 -18.02
C LYS A 88 -23.28 10.04 -17.83
N LEU A 89 -23.49 9.36 -16.71
CA LEU A 89 -24.73 8.63 -16.38
C LEU A 89 -25.64 9.41 -15.41
N GLU A 90 -25.16 10.53 -14.86
CA GLU A 90 -25.95 11.56 -14.17
C GLU A 90 -26.39 12.64 -15.17
#